data_AF-A0A534ALS5-F1
#
_entry.id   AF-A0A534ALS5-F1
#
_cell.length_a   1.000
_cell.length_b   1.000
_cell.length_c   1.000
_cell.angle_alpha   90.00
_cell.angle_beta   90.00
_cell.angle_gamma   90.00
#
_symmetry.space_group_name_H-M   'P 1'
#
loop_
_entity.id
_entity.type
_entity.pdbx_description
1 polymer ?
#
loop_
_entity_poly.entity_id
_entity_poly.type
_entity_poly.pdbx_seq_one_letter_code
_entity_poly.pdbx_strand_id
1 'polypeptide(L)'
;MYSAKERGRNNVQCYEDGMTAATQDRVKFESELHEALRSGQFELHYQPKVDTATGRINSAEALIRWRHPQRGLVPPGDFIVVAG
;
A
#
# COMPACT_ATOMS: atom_id res chain seq x y z
N MET A 1 7.15 -31.60 13.24
CA MET A 1 6.03 -32.56 13.11
C MET A 1 4.79 -31.95 13.75
N TYR A 2 4.01 -31.20 12.95
CA TYR A 2 2.55 -31.04 13.05
C TYR A 2 2.15 -30.22 11.82
N SER A 3 1.95 -30.94 10.73
CA SER A 3 1.34 -30.43 9.52
C SER A 3 -0.15 -30.19 9.76
N ALA A 4 -0.75 -29.35 8.91
CA ALA A 4 -2.18 -29.12 8.71
C ALA A 4 -2.83 -28.06 9.62
N LYS A 5 -3.17 -26.92 9.00
CA LYS A 5 -4.53 -26.77 8.47
C LYS A 5 -4.58 -25.70 7.38
N GLU A 6 -4.78 -26.17 6.16
CA GLU A 6 -5.40 -25.42 5.07
C GLU A 6 -6.74 -24.86 5.55
N ARG A 7 -6.91 -23.54 5.51
CA ARG A 7 -8.15 -22.79 5.19
C ARG A 7 -7.95 -21.31 5.55
N GLY A 8 -8.14 -20.47 4.55
CA GLY A 8 -8.47 -19.04 4.58
C GLY A 8 -8.22 -18.21 5.86
N ARG A 9 -7.53 -17.08 5.64
CA ARG A 9 -7.25 -15.95 6.54
C ARG A 9 -6.20 -16.24 7.62
N ASN A 10 -5.06 -15.55 7.46
CA ASN A 10 -3.88 -15.50 8.33
C ASN A 10 -2.89 -16.69 8.23
N ASN A 11 -2.18 -16.83 7.10
CA ASN A 11 -1.00 -17.70 6.95
C ASN A 11 0.28 -16.81 7.00
N VAL A 12 1.11 -16.80 8.05
CA VAL A 12 2.24 -17.69 8.49
C VAL A 12 3.49 -17.64 7.59
N GLN A 13 4.68 -17.42 8.17
CA GLN A 13 5.88 -18.30 8.08
C GLN A 13 7.13 -17.72 8.82
N CYS A 14 7.55 -18.48 9.83
CA CYS A 14 8.88 -18.80 10.39
C CYS A 14 10.11 -17.87 10.28
N TYR A 15 10.49 -17.37 11.46
CA TYR A 15 11.82 -17.15 12.09
C TYR A 15 13.09 -17.54 11.29
N GLU A 16 13.82 -16.50 10.83
CA GLU A 16 15.28 -16.47 10.66
C GLU A 16 15.79 -15.15 11.27
N ASP A 17 17.01 -15.08 11.79
CA ASP A 17 17.49 -13.96 12.61
C ASP A 17 17.53 -12.57 11.89
N GLY A 18 17.53 -12.54 10.56
CA GLY A 18 17.34 -11.31 9.75
C GLY A 18 15.88 -11.00 9.39
N MET A 19 14.98 -11.96 9.62
CA MET A 19 13.56 -11.92 9.29
C MET A 19 12.75 -11.18 10.36
N THR A 20 13.26 -11.09 11.59
CA THR A 20 12.58 -10.40 12.69
C THR A 20 12.40 -8.91 12.40
N ALA A 21 13.44 -8.22 11.92
CA ALA A 21 13.38 -6.78 11.63
C ALA A 21 12.45 -6.48 10.44
N ALA A 22 12.60 -7.22 9.33
CA ALA A 22 11.73 -7.06 8.17
C ALA A 22 10.26 -7.40 8.48
N THR A 23 10.01 -8.39 9.35
CA THR A 23 8.65 -8.73 9.81
C THR A 23 8.09 -7.64 10.71
N GLN A 24 8.89 -7.09 11.63
CA GLN A 24 8.49 -5.98 12.50
C GLN A 24 8.18 -4.72 11.70
N ASP A 25 9.01 -4.37 10.71
CA ASP A 25 8.78 -3.24 9.83
C ASP A 25 7.49 -3.40 9.03
N ARG A 26 7.16 -4.62 8.58
CA ARG A 26 5.92 -4.89 7.85
C ARG A 26 4.68 -4.75 8.73
N VAL A 27 4.70 -5.32 9.94
CA VAL A 27 3.58 -5.18 10.90
C VAL A 27 3.38 -3.72 11.31
N LYS A 28 4.48 -2.99 11.52
CA LYS A 28 4.43 -1.56 11.81
C LYS A 28 3.81 -0.79 10.64
N PHE A 29 4.23 -1.07 9.41
CA PHE A 29 3.72 -0.42 8.22
C PHE A 29 2.23 -0.70 7.99
N GLU A 30 1.76 -1.93 8.21
CA GLU A 30 0.32 -2.26 8.18
C GLU A 30 -0.47 -1.50 9.25
N SER A 31 0.09 -1.32 10.44
CA SER A 31 -0.53 -0.53 11.51
C SER A 31 -0.60 0.95 11.15
N GLU A 32 0.46 1.50 10.54
CA GLU A 32 0.51 2.87 10.02
C GLU A 32 -0.53 3.09 8.93
N LEU A 33 -0.76 2.13 8.03
CA LEU A 33 -1.80 2.22 7.00
C LEU A 33 -3.22 2.25 7.59
N HIS A 34 -3.50 1.41 8.58
CA HIS A 34 -4.80 1.45 9.27
C HIS A 34 -5.04 2.78 9.99
N GLU A 35 -3.99 3.34 10.59
CA GLU A 35 -4.06 4.67 11.22
C GLU A 35 -4.24 5.77 10.18
N ALA A 36 -3.52 5.70 9.06
CA ALA A 36 -3.61 6.65 7.96
C ALA A 36 -5.04 6.77 7.39
N LEU A 37 -5.77 5.66 7.33
CA LEU A 37 -7.19 5.64 6.93
C LEU A 37 -8.08 6.40 7.93
N ARG A 38 -7.88 6.19 9.24
CA ARG A 38 -8.66 6.87 10.28
C ARG A 38 -8.35 8.37 10.38
N SER A 39 -7.08 8.71 10.18
CA SER A 39 -6.55 10.06 10.38
C SER A 39 -6.50 10.89 9.09
N GLY A 40 -7.16 10.43 8.01
CA GLY A 40 -7.33 11.22 6.78
C GLY A 40 -6.03 11.53 6.05
N GLN A 41 -5.03 10.65 6.13
CA GLN A 41 -3.70 10.88 5.54
C GLN A 41 -3.62 10.54 4.05
N PHE A 42 -4.69 10.02 3.46
CA PHE A 42 -4.75 9.73 2.03
C PHE A 42 -5.35 10.89 1.26
N GLU A 43 -4.72 11.22 0.14
CA GLU A 43 -5.18 12.25 -0.79
C GLU A 43 -5.26 11.69 -2.21
N LEU A 44 -6.13 12.28 -3.03
CA LEU A 44 -6.25 11.95 -4.45
C LEU A 44 -5.52 13.00 -5.29
N HIS A 45 -4.59 12.52 -6.11
CA HIS A 45 -4.01 13.29 -7.19
C HIS A 45 -4.75 12.95 -8.48
N TYR A 46 -4.83 13.90 -9.41
CA TYR A 46 -5.52 13.70 -10.69
C TYR A 46 -4.54 13.89 -11.85
N GLN A 47 -4.34 12.85 -12.65
CA GLN A 47 -3.50 12.93 -13.85
C GLN A 47 -4.40 13.09 -15.09
N PRO A 48 -4.32 14.21 -15.83
CA PRO A 48 -5.16 14.42 -17.01
C PRO A 48 -4.79 13.45 -18.14
N LYS A 49 -5.80 12.92 -18.83
CA LYS A 49 -5.66 12.16 -20.07
C LYS A 49 -5.93 13.08 -21.25
N VAL A 50 -4.90 13.26 -22.06
CA VAL A 50 -4.91 14.17 -23.21
C VAL A 50 -5.15 13.36 -24.48
N ASP A 51 -6.11 13.81 -25.27
CA ASP A 51 -6.34 13.30 -26.63
C ASP A 51 -5.13 13.69 -27.52
N THR A 52 -4.45 12.71 -28.09
CA THR A 52 -3.19 12.94 -28.82
C THR A 52 -3.39 13.62 -30.17
N ALA A 53 -4.58 13.56 -30.76
CA ALA A 53 -4.88 14.18 -32.05
C ALA A 53 -5.29 15.65 -31.89
N THR A 54 -5.97 16.00 -30.80
CA THR A 54 -6.57 17.32 -30.58
C THR A 54 -5.91 18.13 -29.45
N GLY A 55 -5.11 17.48 -28.60
CA GLY A 55 -4.48 18.11 -27.43
C GLY A 55 -5.46 18.44 -26.29
N ARG A 56 -6.73 18.02 -26.39
CA ARG A 56 -7.76 18.33 -25.39
C ARG A 56 -7.71 17.34 -24.22
N ILE A 57 -7.99 17.83 -23.02
CA ILE A 57 -8.16 16.98 -21.83
C ILE A 57 -9.59 16.46 -21.81
N ASN A 58 -9.75 15.14 -21.89
CA ASN A 58 -11.08 14.52 -21.98
C ASN A 58 -11.45 13.73 -20.71
N SER A 59 -10.47 13.39 -19.88
CA SER A 59 -10.68 12.71 -18.60
C SER A 59 -9.45 12.88 -17.69
N ALA A 60 -9.53 12.40 -16.46
CA ALA A 60 -8.38 12.32 -15.56
C ALA A 60 -8.39 10.99 -14.80
N GLU A 61 -7.20 10.48 -14.49
CA GLU A 61 -7.01 9.33 -13.62
C GLU A 61 -6.86 9.78 -12.17
N ALA A 62 -7.65 9.20 -11.27
CA ALA A 62 -7.54 9.42 -9.84
C ALA A 62 -6.46 8.48 -9.28
N LEU A 63 -5.43 9.06 -8.69
CA LEU A 63 -4.26 8.37 -8.16
C LEU A 63 -4.15 8.63 -6.67
N ILE A 64 -4.31 7.57 -5.87
CA ILE A 64 -4.17 7.68 -4.41
C ILE A 64 -2.72 7.95 -4.01
N ARG A 65 -2.54 8.79 -3.00
CA ARG A 65 -1.25 9.11 -2.37
C ARG A 65 -1.42 9.07 -0.87
N TRP A 66 -0.37 8.69 -0.17
CA TRP A 66 -0.34 8.74 1.29
C TRP A 66 0.60 9.84 1.76
N ARG A 67 0.07 10.83 2.46
CA ARG A 67 0.83 11.89 3.13
C ARG A 67 1.20 11.42 4.55
N HIS A 68 2.23 10.57 4.63
CA HIS A 68 2.73 10.03 5.88
C HIS A 68 3.39 11.14 6.72
N PRO A 69 3.12 11.23 8.05
CA PRO A 69 3.62 12.32 8.88
C PRO A 69 5.15 12.42 8.94
N GLN A 70 5.86 11.29 8.96
CA GLN A 70 7.33 11.23 8.99
C GLN A 70 7.96 11.00 7.61
N ARG A 71 7.35 10.17 6.74
CA ARG A 71 7.93 9.81 5.43
C ARG A 71 7.58 10.80 4.30
N GLY A 72 6.63 11.71 4.55
CA GLY A 72 6.13 12.62 3.51
C GLY A 72 5.20 11.91 2.52
N LEU A 73 5.29 12.27 1.24
CA LEU A 73 4.42 11.72 0.21
C LEU A 73 4.92 10.34 -0.24
N VAL A 74 4.20 9.28 0.15
CA VAL A 74 4.49 7.90 -0.23
C VAL A 74 3.68 7.54 -1.49
N PRO A 75 4.32 7.00 -2.55
CA PRO A 75 3.64 6.59 -3.77
C PRO A 75 2.85 5.28 -3.58
N PRO A 76 1.82 5.03 -4.40
CA PRO A 76 0.95 3.86 -4.28
C PRO A 76 1.71 2.53 -4.40
N GLY A 77 2.79 2.46 -5.18
CA GLY A 77 3.58 1.23 -5.33
C GLY A 77 4.21 0.73 -4.03
N ASP A 78 4.43 1.63 -3.05
CA ASP A 78 5.08 1.29 -1.79
C ASP A 78 4.09 0.80 -0.72
N PHE A 79 2.79 1.08 -0.87
CA PHE A 79 1.76 0.71 0.12
C PHE A 79 0.59 -0.12 -0.41
N ILE A 80 0.37 -0.13 -1.72
CA ILE A 80 -0.61 -1.02 -2.35
C ILE A 80 0.11 -2.31 -2.68
N VAL A 81 0.12 -3.24 -1.72
CA VAL A 81 0.47 -4.63 -2.03
C VAL A 81 -0.69 -5.20 -2.83
N VAL A 82 -0.50 -5.36 -4.14
CA VAL A 82 -1.48 -6.06 -4.98
C VAL A 82 -1.59 -7.48 -4.43
N ALA A 83 -2.72 -7.81 -3.81
CA ALA A 83 -3.03 -9.17 -3.43
C ALA A 83 -3.18 -9.99 -4.73
N GLY A 84 -2.18 -10.79 -5.04
CA GLY A 84 -2.21 -11.82 -6.08
C GLY A 84 -2.67 -13.15 -5.51
#